data_AF-A0A4R0NH96-F1
#
_entry.id   AF-A0A4R0NH96-F1
#
_cell.length_a   1.000
_cell.length_b   1.000
_cell.length_c   1.000
_cell.angle_alpha   90.00
_cell.angle_beta   90.00
_cell.angle_gamma   90.00
#
_symmetry.space_group_name_H-M   'P 1'
#
loop_
_entity.id
_entity.type
_entity.pdbx_description
1 polymer ?
#
loop_
_entity_poly.entity_id
_entity_poly.type
_entity_poly.pdbx_seq_one_letter_code
_entity_poly.pdbx_strand_id
1 'polypeptide(L)'
;MKNFYVTILIVLVTHYSYAQISSCIDKMAVTSLGVGESGVLDASSKWTNGITLRVRFFGGSSYVQQKIRQYARMWENYANIKFSFVDYGEADIRIGFNRGGYWSYAGSQARRINMNEQTMNYEGFNEHTPEIELKRTVLHEFGHALGLLHEHKSPLSRIQWNKQRVYAYYLQTQGWSSDQVDNQVLNRYSVTMSNNEYDPYSIMHYPIDGSLTMDGYSVGWNSDLSEGDKRLISEMYPFGSGVAISTNGGNSNSTVFGTLTNVSVAHNAVQNWKNGMRIIGSFRIINSVGRKCKFVAFFYAGNGTPLRDYNQQYSTLNGAVAVGLEIIPNNNSSVYNNQELFIPYEELHMPRGFHNLKMIVSVFDDQEREIAQAGAYYFTYKDGPIISEIINVQTFDNSNGNLTVMPKFTIQNARNEQFEVVGHFFFQDGTPVTYYNTMSMQNLNLTFKTIFRPNFDITTYNYGYYSDLFLNIPFSYFQANYQRTYYKYYTSIFKDGEQIATSNWTSFYLDR
;
A
#
# COMPACT_ATOMS: atom_id res chain seq x y z
N MET A 1 -32.14 -33.86 50.84
CA MET A 1 -31.90 -34.03 49.39
C MET A 1 -32.39 -32.78 48.66
N LYS A 2 -31.48 -31.89 48.26
CA LYS A 2 -31.78 -30.78 47.35
C LYS A 2 -30.63 -30.70 46.35
N ASN A 3 -31.00 -30.83 45.07
CA ASN A 3 -30.12 -31.03 43.93
C ASN A 3 -29.34 -29.75 43.59
N PHE A 4 -28.02 -29.89 43.42
CA PHE A 4 -27.17 -28.90 42.78
C PHE A 4 -27.33 -29.03 41.26
N TYR A 5 -27.84 -27.99 40.60
CA TYR A 5 -27.75 -27.87 39.14
C TYR A 5 -26.52 -27.01 38.82
N VAL A 6 -25.45 -27.67 38.36
CA VAL A 6 -24.31 -27.00 37.72
C VAL A 6 -24.73 -26.69 36.29
N THR A 7 -24.96 -25.41 36.00
CA THR A 7 -25.23 -24.96 34.63
C THR A 7 -23.87 -24.69 33.98
N ILE A 8 -23.42 -25.62 33.11
CA ILE A 8 -22.23 -25.42 32.27
C ILE A 8 -22.60 -24.40 31.21
N LEU A 9 -22.11 -23.17 31.36
CA LEU A 9 -22.22 -22.13 30.35
C LEU A 9 -21.21 -22.45 29.23
N ILE A 10 -21.69 -23.08 28.16
CA ILE A 10 -20.91 -23.24 26.92
C ILE A 10 -20.84 -21.84 26.29
N VAL A 11 -19.73 -21.13 26.52
CA VAL A 11 -19.38 -19.93 25.77
C VAL A 11 -18.97 -20.40 24.38
N LEU A 12 -19.91 -20.33 23.43
CA LEU A 12 -19.61 -20.37 22.01
C LEU A 12 -18.83 -19.10 21.65
N VAL A 13 -17.51 -19.17 21.81
CA VAL A 13 -16.60 -18.18 21.24
C VAL A 13 -16.64 -18.36 19.73
N THR A 14 -17.52 -17.61 19.07
CA THR A 14 -17.42 -17.41 17.62
C THR A 14 -16.11 -16.70 17.36
N HIS A 15 -15.08 -17.47 17.04
CA HIS A 15 -13.83 -16.97 16.49
C HIS A 15 -14.17 -16.38 15.12
N TYR A 16 -14.46 -15.09 15.08
CA TYR A 16 -14.25 -14.33 13.87
C TYR A 16 -12.75 -14.34 13.62
N SER A 17 -12.32 -15.20 12.71
CA SER A 17 -10.98 -15.17 12.14
C SER A 17 -10.82 -13.81 11.46
N TYR A 18 -10.30 -12.82 12.19
CA TYR A 18 -9.68 -11.66 11.57
C TYR A 18 -8.70 -12.20 10.53
N ALA A 19 -8.73 -11.65 9.31
CA ALA A 19 -7.71 -11.92 8.31
C ALA A 19 -6.36 -11.68 8.99
N GLN A 20 -5.67 -12.77 9.33
CA GLN A 20 -4.38 -12.70 9.97
C GLN A 20 -3.45 -11.97 9.01
N ILE A 21 -2.67 -11.04 9.55
CA ILE A 21 -1.50 -10.48 8.87
C ILE A 21 -0.56 -11.67 8.65
N SER A 22 -0.72 -12.36 7.53
CA SER A 22 0.20 -13.42 7.16
C SER A 22 1.41 -12.70 6.57
N SER A 23 2.47 -12.58 7.36
CA SER A 23 3.77 -12.24 6.80
C SER A 23 4.11 -13.28 5.74
N CYS A 24 4.74 -12.84 4.66
CA CYS A 24 5.23 -13.75 3.65
C CYS A 24 6.34 -14.64 4.27
N ILE A 25 6.74 -15.72 3.60
CA ILE A 25 7.79 -16.61 4.11
C ILE A 25 8.82 -16.82 3.01
N ASP A 26 10.10 -16.58 3.32
CA ASP A 26 11.21 -16.97 2.45
C ASP A 26 11.21 -18.51 2.32
N LYS A 27 10.95 -19.04 1.13
CA LYS A 27 11.11 -20.46 0.84
C LYS A 27 12.33 -20.72 -0.05
N MET A 28 13.35 -21.34 0.56
CA MET A 28 14.54 -21.86 -0.12
C MET A 28 14.44 -23.39 -0.28
N ALA A 29 14.78 -23.93 -1.45
CA ALA A 29 14.86 -25.37 -1.64
C ALA A 29 16.10 -25.97 -0.94
N VAL A 30 15.92 -27.01 -0.12
CA VAL A 30 17.01 -27.69 0.61
C VAL A 30 17.99 -28.34 -0.38
N THR A 31 19.28 -27.97 -0.34
CA THR A 31 20.36 -28.67 -1.06
C THR A 31 21.05 -29.68 -0.16
N SER A 32 21.31 -30.88 -0.68
CA SER A 32 22.06 -31.95 0.01
C SER A 32 23.58 -31.75 0.06
N LEU A 33 24.04 -30.50 -0.06
CA LEU A 33 25.43 -30.07 0.12
C LEU A 33 25.37 -28.72 0.82
N GLY A 34 26.25 -28.55 1.82
CA GLY A 34 26.16 -27.56 2.90
C GLY A 34 25.89 -26.10 2.52
N VAL A 35 25.44 -25.37 3.53
CA VAL A 35 25.18 -23.92 3.63
C VAL A 35 25.78 -23.12 2.47
N GLY A 36 24.99 -22.92 1.41
CA GLY A 36 25.26 -21.94 0.37
C GLY A 36 24.79 -20.56 0.83
N GLU A 37 25.71 -19.59 0.86
CA GLU A 37 25.48 -18.22 1.29
C GLU A 37 24.35 -17.55 0.49
N SER A 38 23.32 -17.01 1.17
CA SER A 38 22.17 -16.35 0.55
C SER A 38 22.20 -14.83 0.75
N GLY A 39 21.91 -14.07 -0.32
CA GLY A 39 21.95 -12.61 -0.45
C GLY A 39 20.58 -11.90 -0.43
N VAL A 40 20.49 -10.60 -0.77
CA VAL A 40 19.22 -9.91 -1.16
C VAL A 40 18.79 -10.32 -2.59
N LEU A 41 19.72 -10.96 -3.30
CA LEU A 41 19.51 -11.68 -4.54
C LEU A 41 20.06 -13.10 -4.34
N ASP A 42 19.42 -14.10 -4.93
CA ASP A 42 20.09 -15.37 -5.18
C ASP A 42 20.50 -15.43 -6.66
N ALA A 43 21.72 -14.95 -6.95
CA ALA A 43 22.26 -14.97 -8.32
C ALA A 43 22.33 -16.40 -8.91
N SER A 44 22.40 -17.43 -8.05
CA SER A 44 22.37 -18.84 -8.50
C SER A 44 20.96 -19.29 -8.93
N SER A 45 19.93 -18.51 -8.59
CA SER A 45 18.53 -18.77 -8.88
C SER A 45 17.92 -17.78 -9.86
N LYS A 46 18.70 -16.92 -10.52
CA LYS A 46 18.21 -16.03 -11.57
C LYS A 46 17.70 -16.83 -12.77
N TRP A 47 16.67 -16.34 -13.45
CA TRP A 47 16.24 -16.90 -14.73
C TRP A 47 17.17 -16.48 -15.87
N THR A 48 17.11 -17.19 -17.00
CA THR A 48 17.80 -16.76 -18.22
C THR A 48 17.20 -15.43 -18.71
N ASN A 49 18.05 -14.46 -19.06
CA ASN A 49 17.57 -13.18 -19.58
C ASN A 49 16.81 -13.36 -20.91
N GLY A 50 15.71 -12.62 -21.10
CA GLY A 50 14.81 -12.74 -22.24
C GLY A 50 13.83 -13.92 -22.19
N ILE A 51 13.82 -14.70 -21.11
CA ILE A 51 12.96 -15.90 -21.00
C ILE A 51 11.47 -15.53 -20.95
N THR A 52 10.65 -16.42 -21.50
CA THR A 52 9.20 -16.44 -21.25
C THR A 52 8.88 -17.53 -20.22
N LEU A 53 8.50 -17.13 -19.00
CA LEU A 53 8.11 -18.00 -17.90
C LEU A 53 6.66 -18.43 -18.06
N ARG A 54 6.41 -19.74 -18.01
CA ARG A 54 5.06 -20.29 -18.04
C ARG A 54 4.45 -20.26 -16.64
N VAL A 55 3.26 -19.69 -16.51
CA VAL A 55 2.57 -19.52 -15.23
C VAL A 55 1.23 -20.25 -15.28
N ARG A 56 0.92 -21.09 -14.28
CA ARG A 56 -0.34 -21.84 -14.20
C ARG A 56 -1.00 -21.68 -12.85
N PHE A 57 -2.32 -21.57 -12.83
CA PHE A 57 -3.13 -21.49 -11.61
C PHE A 57 -3.68 -22.86 -11.19
N PHE A 58 -3.60 -23.18 -9.90
CA PHE A 58 -4.19 -24.36 -9.26
C PHE A 58 -5.44 -23.93 -8.47
N GLY A 59 -6.35 -23.23 -9.15
CA GLY A 59 -7.58 -22.69 -8.54
C GLY A 59 -7.67 -21.17 -8.58
N GLY A 60 -8.39 -20.58 -7.62
CA GLY A 60 -8.67 -19.15 -7.54
C GLY A 60 -9.79 -18.71 -8.49
N SER A 61 -10.53 -17.65 -8.11
CA SER A 61 -11.59 -17.10 -8.95
C SER A 61 -11.02 -16.41 -10.19
N SER A 62 -11.83 -16.29 -11.24
CA SER A 62 -11.44 -15.59 -12.48
C SER A 62 -11.00 -14.15 -12.21
N TYR A 63 -11.68 -13.45 -11.29
CA TYR A 63 -11.33 -12.12 -10.84
C TYR A 63 -9.93 -12.07 -10.22
N VAL A 64 -9.64 -12.94 -9.26
CA VAL A 64 -8.33 -13.00 -8.58
C VAL A 64 -7.23 -13.34 -9.58
N GLN A 65 -7.45 -14.32 -10.45
CA GLN A 65 -6.48 -14.68 -11.50
C GLN A 65 -6.21 -13.50 -12.44
N GLN A 66 -7.23 -12.72 -12.82
CA GLN A 66 -7.05 -11.55 -13.68
C GLN A 66 -6.20 -10.47 -13.00
N LYS A 67 -6.43 -10.21 -11.71
CA LYS A 67 -5.63 -9.25 -10.92
C LYS A 67 -4.19 -9.72 -10.76
N ILE A 68 -3.96 -11.01 -10.53
CA ILE A 68 -2.60 -11.57 -10.49
C ILE A 68 -1.90 -11.38 -11.84
N ARG A 69 -2.56 -11.70 -12.96
CA ARG A 69 -2.00 -11.48 -14.31
C ARG A 69 -1.64 -10.01 -14.56
N GLN A 70 -2.52 -9.11 -14.15
CA GLN A 70 -2.33 -7.66 -14.32
C GLN A 70 -1.08 -7.19 -13.58
N TYR A 71 -0.95 -7.51 -12.29
CA TYR A 71 0.14 -6.98 -11.47
C TYR A 71 1.47 -7.70 -11.69
N ALA A 72 1.46 -9.01 -11.92
CA ALA A 72 2.67 -9.76 -12.27
C ALA A 72 3.37 -9.16 -13.50
N ARG A 73 2.59 -8.78 -14.52
CA ARG A 73 3.11 -8.21 -15.77
C ARG A 73 3.76 -6.83 -15.61
N MET A 74 3.58 -6.14 -14.49
CA MET A 74 4.27 -4.87 -14.24
C MET A 74 5.80 -5.05 -14.21
N TRP A 75 6.29 -6.21 -13.76
CA TRP A 75 7.72 -6.52 -13.78
C TRP A 75 8.30 -6.56 -15.20
N GLU A 76 7.50 -6.94 -16.21
CA GLU A 76 7.96 -7.02 -17.61
C GLU A 76 8.33 -5.66 -18.22
N ASN A 77 7.96 -4.55 -17.56
CA ASN A 77 8.33 -3.20 -18.00
C ASN A 77 9.79 -2.86 -17.67
N TYR A 78 10.36 -3.53 -16.66
CA TYR A 78 11.68 -3.23 -16.12
C TYR A 78 12.65 -4.40 -16.30
N ALA A 79 12.11 -5.60 -16.47
CA ALA A 79 12.84 -6.84 -16.62
C ALA A 79 12.60 -7.44 -18.01
N ASN A 80 13.67 -7.79 -18.71
CA ASN A 80 13.61 -8.53 -19.97
C ASN A 80 13.23 -10.00 -19.70
N ILE A 81 11.98 -10.20 -19.34
CA ILE A 81 11.30 -11.46 -19.10
C ILE A 81 9.85 -11.31 -19.57
N LYS A 82 9.16 -12.43 -19.79
CA LYS A 82 7.72 -12.45 -20.11
C LYS A 82 6.99 -13.51 -19.30
N PHE A 83 5.74 -13.24 -18.93
CA PHE A 83 4.86 -14.20 -18.29
C PHE A 83 3.80 -14.70 -19.28
N SER A 84 3.91 -15.98 -19.62
CA SER A 84 2.91 -16.70 -20.41
C SER A 84 2.01 -17.49 -19.49
N PHE A 85 0.79 -16.98 -19.26
CA PHE A 85 -0.20 -17.68 -18.44
C PHE A 85 -0.90 -18.75 -19.25
N VAL A 86 -0.78 -20.00 -18.81
CA VAL A 86 -1.28 -21.19 -19.52
C VAL A 86 -2.32 -21.93 -18.68
N ASP A 87 -3.31 -22.52 -19.34
CA ASP A 87 -4.37 -23.27 -18.67
C ASP A 87 -3.97 -24.74 -18.41
N TYR A 88 -3.08 -25.30 -19.24
CA TYR A 88 -2.61 -26.68 -19.15
C TYR A 88 -1.13 -26.85 -19.53
N GLY A 89 -0.59 -28.03 -19.20
CA GLY A 89 0.81 -28.40 -19.42
C GLY A 89 1.75 -27.95 -18.31
N GLU A 90 3.05 -28.15 -18.55
CA GLU A 90 4.11 -27.77 -17.62
C GLU A 90 4.19 -26.25 -17.45
N ALA A 91 4.49 -25.81 -16.23
CA ALA A 91 4.63 -24.40 -15.89
C ALA A 91 5.78 -24.20 -14.88
N ASP A 92 6.59 -23.17 -15.12
CA ASP A 92 7.69 -22.76 -14.25
C ASP A 92 7.16 -22.25 -12.91
N ILE A 93 6.12 -21.41 -12.95
CA ILE A 93 5.46 -20.84 -11.77
C ILE A 93 4.05 -21.45 -11.66
N ARG A 94 3.75 -22.05 -10.51
CA ARG A 94 2.49 -22.75 -10.24
C ARG A 94 1.83 -22.13 -9.00
N ILE A 95 0.71 -21.44 -9.21
CA ILE A 95 0.08 -20.58 -8.20
C ILE A 95 -1.08 -21.32 -7.55
N GLY A 96 -0.99 -21.58 -6.25
CA GLY A 96 -2.07 -22.12 -5.46
C GLY A 96 -2.74 -21.10 -4.53
N PHE A 97 -3.83 -21.53 -3.91
CA PHE A 97 -4.67 -20.73 -3.02
C PHE A 97 -5.00 -21.50 -1.73
N ASN A 98 -4.04 -22.31 -1.29
CA ASN A 98 -4.18 -23.18 -0.13
C ASN A 98 -3.93 -22.40 1.17
N ARG A 99 -4.39 -22.95 2.30
CA ARG A 99 -3.99 -22.42 3.61
C ARG A 99 -2.48 -22.58 3.83
N GLY A 100 -1.83 -21.62 4.47
CA GLY A 100 -0.38 -21.64 4.73
C GLY A 100 0.39 -20.39 4.28
N GLY A 101 -0.30 -19.26 4.15
CA GLY A 101 0.25 -17.93 3.98
C GLY A 101 0.50 -17.51 2.54
N TYR A 102 1.19 -16.38 2.37
CA TYR A 102 1.66 -15.85 1.10
C TYR A 102 3.14 -16.18 0.95
N TRP A 103 3.54 -16.77 -0.18
CA TRP A 103 4.94 -17.12 -0.41
C TRP A 103 5.18 -17.49 -1.87
N SER A 104 6.45 -17.40 -2.29
CA SER A 104 6.97 -17.92 -3.54
C SER A 104 8.36 -18.49 -3.31
N TYR A 105 8.72 -19.55 -4.03
CA TYR A 105 10.13 -19.93 -4.15
C TYR A 105 10.90 -18.85 -4.90
N ALA A 106 12.17 -18.67 -4.52
CA ALA A 106 13.05 -17.69 -5.13
C ALA A 106 13.49 -18.13 -6.53
N GLY A 107 13.12 -17.36 -7.56
CA GLY A 107 13.63 -17.52 -8.92
C GLY A 107 13.46 -18.94 -9.51
N SER A 108 14.50 -19.42 -10.19
CA SER A 108 14.54 -20.72 -10.86
C SER A 108 14.54 -21.93 -9.94
N GLN A 109 14.62 -21.75 -8.61
CA GLN A 109 14.39 -22.83 -7.65
C GLN A 109 12.99 -23.45 -7.79
N ALA A 110 12.02 -22.70 -8.30
CA ALA A 110 10.69 -23.19 -8.63
C ALA A 110 10.69 -24.43 -9.55
N ARG A 111 11.74 -24.60 -10.38
CA ARG A 111 11.92 -25.79 -11.23
C ARG A 111 12.33 -27.06 -10.48
N ARG A 112 12.82 -26.94 -9.24
CA ARG A 112 13.19 -28.08 -8.39
C ARG A 112 11.99 -28.68 -7.65
N ILE A 113 10.87 -27.97 -7.64
CA ILE A 113 9.64 -28.37 -6.97
C ILE A 113 8.85 -29.29 -7.90
N ASN A 114 8.21 -30.30 -7.32
CA ASN A 114 7.40 -31.27 -8.08
C ASN A 114 6.35 -30.54 -8.94
N MET A 115 6.15 -31.01 -10.19
CA MET A 115 5.23 -30.39 -11.16
C MET A 115 3.77 -30.34 -10.68
N ASN A 116 3.39 -31.22 -9.75
CA ASN A 116 2.05 -31.27 -9.14
C ASN A 116 1.91 -30.40 -7.88
N GLU A 117 2.99 -29.75 -7.44
CA GLU A 117 3.01 -28.88 -6.27
C GLU A 117 3.09 -27.41 -6.69
N GLN A 118 2.45 -26.53 -5.93
CA GLN A 118 2.51 -25.09 -6.16
C GLN A 118 3.91 -24.54 -5.80
N THR A 119 4.38 -23.57 -6.57
CA THR A 119 5.62 -22.84 -6.31
C THR A 119 5.39 -21.44 -5.75
N MET A 120 4.12 -21.02 -5.70
CA MET A 120 3.66 -19.76 -5.16
C MET A 120 2.27 -19.96 -4.54
N ASN A 121 1.92 -19.25 -3.48
CA ASN A 121 0.63 -19.35 -2.81
C ASN A 121 0.04 -18.00 -2.43
N TYR A 122 -1.28 -17.86 -2.60
CA TYR A 122 -2.08 -16.75 -2.07
C TYR A 122 -3.25 -17.30 -1.25
N GLU A 123 -3.11 -17.38 0.07
CA GLU A 123 -4.13 -18.03 0.93
C GLU A 123 -5.49 -17.32 0.95
N GLY A 124 -5.52 -15.98 1.00
CA GLY A 124 -6.73 -15.23 1.37
C GLY A 124 -7.39 -14.41 0.26
N PHE A 125 -6.87 -14.47 -0.97
CA PHE A 125 -7.37 -13.63 -2.06
C PHE A 125 -8.77 -14.04 -2.52
N ASN A 126 -9.65 -13.04 -2.58
CA ASN A 126 -11.01 -13.16 -3.07
C ASN A 126 -11.49 -11.84 -3.71
N GLU A 127 -12.74 -11.81 -4.17
CA GLU A 127 -13.31 -10.68 -4.91
C GLU A 127 -13.46 -9.40 -4.08
N HIS A 128 -13.47 -9.53 -2.76
CA HIS A 128 -13.56 -8.40 -1.82
C HIS A 128 -12.19 -7.96 -1.29
N THR A 129 -11.10 -8.63 -1.70
CA THR A 129 -9.75 -8.19 -1.30
C THR A 129 -9.48 -6.79 -1.87
N PRO A 130 -9.09 -5.81 -1.04
CA PRO A 130 -8.79 -4.47 -1.52
C PRO A 130 -7.73 -4.47 -2.63
N GLU A 131 -7.92 -3.63 -3.64
CA GLU A 131 -7.04 -3.60 -4.82
C GLU A 131 -5.58 -3.30 -4.45
N ILE A 132 -5.36 -2.47 -3.44
CA ILE A 132 -4.02 -2.15 -2.92
C ILE A 132 -3.31 -3.39 -2.32
N GLU A 133 -4.04 -4.27 -1.65
CA GLU A 133 -3.50 -5.52 -1.07
C GLU A 133 -3.20 -6.55 -2.16
N LEU A 134 -4.07 -6.64 -3.18
CA LEU A 134 -3.84 -7.45 -4.37
C LEU A 134 -2.57 -7.00 -5.08
N LYS A 135 -2.45 -5.70 -5.39
CA LYS A 135 -1.28 -5.13 -6.09
C LYS A 135 0.00 -5.38 -5.31
N ARG A 136 0.02 -4.95 -4.04
CA ARG A 136 1.18 -5.08 -3.15
C ARG A 136 1.69 -6.51 -3.11
N THR A 137 0.81 -7.44 -2.73
CA THR A 137 1.21 -8.81 -2.46
C THR A 137 1.58 -9.54 -3.75
N VAL A 138 0.89 -9.29 -4.87
CA VAL A 138 1.28 -9.90 -6.16
C VAL A 138 2.64 -9.40 -6.62
N LEU A 139 2.91 -8.10 -6.54
CA LEU A 139 4.22 -7.56 -6.91
C LEU A 139 5.34 -8.16 -6.04
N HIS A 140 5.10 -8.27 -4.74
CA HIS A 140 6.03 -8.86 -3.77
C HIS A 140 6.34 -10.34 -4.10
N GLU A 141 5.30 -11.17 -4.23
CA GLU A 141 5.49 -12.61 -4.50
C GLU A 141 6.12 -12.86 -5.89
N PHE A 142 5.78 -12.05 -6.89
CA PHE A 142 6.45 -12.14 -8.18
C PHE A 142 7.89 -11.60 -8.13
N GLY A 143 8.20 -10.66 -7.24
CA GLY A 143 9.59 -10.28 -6.95
C GLY A 143 10.42 -11.48 -6.48
N HIS A 144 9.89 -12.26 -5.53
CA HIS A 144 10.48 -13.54 -5.14
C HIS A 144 10.59 -14.52 -6.30
N ALA A 145 9.53 -14.69 -7.08
CA ALA A 145 9.56 -15.56 -8.26
C ALA A 145 10.60 -15.14 -9.30
N LEU A 146 11.09 -13.89 -9.27
CA LEU A 146 12.17 -13.39 -10.13
C LEU A 146 13.56 -13.41 -9.47
N GLY A 147 13.63 -13.82 -8.21
CA GLY A 147 14.87 -13.98 -7.46
C GLY A 147 15.22 -12.83 -6.53
N LEU A 148 14.30 -11.89 -6.30
CA LEU A 148 14.44 -10.85 -5.27
C LEU A 148 14.14 -11.43 -3.88
N LEU A 149 14.86 -10.96 -2.88
CA LEU A 149 14.70 -11.36 -1.48
C LEU A 149 14.38 -10.13 -0.61
N HIS A 150 14.12 -10.35 0.67
CA HIS A 150 13.58 -9.30 1.54
C HIS A 150 14.53 -8.14 1.84
N GLU A 151 14.09 -6.91 1.56
CA GLU A 151 14.93 -5.71 1.68
C GLU A 151 15.28 -5.38 3.16
N HIS A 152 14.41 -5.71 4.12
CA HIS A 152 14.66 -5.50 5.54
C HIS A 152 15.85 -6.33 6.08
N LYS A 153 16.16 -7.45 5.41
CA LYS A 153 17.30 -8.33 5.71
C LYS A 153 18.57 -7.88 4.97
N SER A 154 18.53 -6.76 4.25
CA SER A 154 19.71 -6.18 3.61
C SER A 154 20.84 -5.99 4.62
N PRO A 155 22.09 -6.38 4.28
CA PRO A 155 23.25 -6.18 5.14
C PRO A 155 23.51 -4.68 5.42
N LEU A 156 23.05 -3.80 4.51
CA LEU A 156 23.17 -2.35 4.61
C LEU A 156 22.06 -1.72 5.46
N SER A 157 21.03 -2.49 5.83
CA SER A 157 19.99 -2.03 6.73
C SER A 157 20.58 -1.65 8.09
N ARG A 158 20.19 -0.47 8.60
CA ARG A 158 20.59 0.02 9.93
C ARG A 158 19.49 -0.18 10.98
N ILE A 159 18.51 -1.04 10.72
CA ILE A 159 17.40 -1.30 11.66
C ILE A 159 17.95 -1.74 13.02
N GLN A 160 17.56 -1.00 14.06
CA GLN A 160 17.92 -1.28 15.45
C GLN A 160 16.80 -2.08 16.12
N TRP A 161 16.72 -3.37 15.85
CA TRP A 161 15.68 -4.24 16.38
C TRP A 161 15.68 -4.31 17.91
N ASN A 162 14.51 -4.08 18.53
CA ASN A 162 14.25 -4.50 19.90
C ASN A 162 13.89 -5.99 19.91
N LYS A 163 14.90 -6.87 19.90
CA LYS A 163 14.71 -8.32 19.71
C LYS A 163 13.69 -8.94 20.67
N GLN A 164 13.66 -8.51 21.93
CA GLN A 164 12.69 -9.03 22.91
C GLN A 164 11.25 -8.73 22.50
N ARG A 165 10.99 -7.49 22.03
CA ARG A 165 9.67 -7.11 21.52
C ARG A 165 9.33 -7.83 20.23
N VAL A 166 10.31 -8.02 19.33
CA VAL A 166 10.13 -8.77 18.07
C VAL A 166 9.70 -10.22 18.35
N TYR A 167 10.42 -10.95 19.21
CA TYR A 167 10.04 -12.34 19.55
C TYR A 167 8.65 -12.40 20.19
N ALA A 168 8.36 -11.52 21.15
CA ALA A 168 7.05 -11.48 21.82
C ALA A 168 5.91 -11.20 20.84
N TYR A 169 6.11 -10.26 19.91
CA TYR A 169 5.14 -9.91 18.88
C TYR A 169 4.82 -11.11 17.98
N TYR A 170 5.83 -11.71 17.33
CA TYR A 170 5.60 -12.81 16.39
C TYR A 170 5.11 -14.10 17.07
N LEU A 171 5.48 -14.35 18.32
CA LEU A 171 4.90 -15.43 19.12
C LEU A 171 3.41 -15.17 19.37
N GLN A 172 3.03 -13.96 19.77
CA GLN A 172 1.64 -13.63 20.10
C GLN A 172 0.74 -13.58 18.86
N THR A 173 1.23 -13.02 17.75
CA THR A 173 0.40 -12.78 16.56
C THR A 173 0.38 -13.97 15.61
N GLN A 174 1.49 -14.71 15.50
CA GLN A 174 1.66 -15.78 14.50
C GLN A 174 2.08 -17.13 15.09
N GLY A 175 2.33 -17.21 16.40
CA GLY A 175 2.79 -18.45 17.04
C GLY A 175 4.21 -18.87 16.64
N TRP A 176 5.01 -17.96 16.09
CA TRP A 176 6.36 -18.30 15.62
C TRP A 176 7.32 -18.57 16.77
N SER A 177 8.15 -19.60 16.61
CA SER A 177 9.29 -19.85 17.51
C SER A 177 10.38 -18.79 17.32
N SER A 178 11.27 -18.64 18.30
CA SER A 178 12.42 -17.74 18.18
C SER A 178 13.29 -18.07 16.95
N ASP A 179 13.48 -19.35 16.63
CA ASP A 179 14.23 -19.77 15.44
C ASP A 179 13.55 -19.33 14.15
N GLN A 180 12.21 -19.35 14.10
CA GLN A 180 11.47 -18.85 12.93
C GLN A 180 11.63 -17.33 12.82
N VAL A 181 11.54 -16.60 13.93
CA VAL A 181 11.74 -15.14 13.96
C VAL A 181 13.18 -14.78 13.55
N ASP A 182 14.17 -15.53 14.02
CA ASP A 182 15.55 -15.34 13.61
C ASP A 182 15.70 -15.50 12.10
N ASN A 183 15.22 -16.60 11.54
CA ASN A 183 15.39 -16.89 10.12
C ASN A 183 14.56 -15.97 9.20
N GLN A 184 13.36 -15.59 9.61
CA GLN A 184 12.40 -14.85 8.77
C GLN A 184 12.48 -13.33 8.96
N VAL A 185 13.00 -12.83 10.09
CA VAL A 185 12.94 -11.39 10.44
C VAL A 185 14.31 -10.82 10.80
N LEU A 186 15.08 -11.50 11.65
CA LEU A 186 16.27 -10.88 12.27
C LEU A 186 17.58 -11.16 11.54
N ASN A 187 17.72 -12.33 10.91
CA ASN A 187 18.94 -12.72 10.21
C ASN A 187 19.11 -11.86 8.96
N ARG A 188 20.32 -11.28 8.80
CA ARG A 188 20.67 -10.51 7.61
C ARG A 188 21.24 -11.43 6.54
N TYR A 189 21.06 -11.03 5.28
CA TYR A 189 21.76 -11.64 4.16
C TYR A 189 23.24 -11.24 4.12
N SER A 190 24.06 -11.97 3.36
CA SER A 190 25.49 -11.67 3.20
C SER A 190 25.74 -10.36 2.42
N VAL A 191 26.82 -9.65 2.76
CA VAL A 191 27.24 -8.34 2.22
C VAL A 191 27.55 -8.37 0.72
N THR A 192 27.92 -9.53 0.18
CA THR A 192 28.34 -9.72 -1.22
C THR A 192 27.20 -9.63 -2.24
N MET A 193 25.97 -9.44 -1.76
CA MET A 193 24.75 -9.60 -2.56
C MET A 193 23.71 -8.52 -2.21
N SER A 194 24.11 -7.25 -2.27
CA SER A 194 23.22 -6.08 -2.08
C SER A 194 23.17 -5.20 -3.32
N ASN A 195 22.07 -4.47 -3.48
CA ASN A 195 21.83 -3.35 -4.41
C ASN A 195 22.68 -2.09 -4.10
N ASN A 196 23.77 -2.23 -3.34
CA ASN A 196 24.65 -1.17 -2.83
C ASN A 196 23.97 -0.10 -1.94
N GLU A 197 22.65 -0.11 -1.78
CA GLU A 197 21.88 0.88 -1.02
C GLU A 197 20.63 0.25 -0.39
N TYR A 198 20.39 0.43 0.90
CA TYR A 198 19.14 -0.01 1.54
C TYR A 198 17.95 0.86 1.09
N ASP A 199 16.86 0.22 0.61
CA ASP A 199 15.66 0.89 0.14
C ASP A 199 14.43 0.66 1.04
N PRO A 200 14.06 1.62 1.92
CA PRO A 200 12.88 1.47 2.77
C PRO A 200 11.55 1.47 2.00
N TYR A 201 11.55 1.87 0.72
CA TYR A 201 10.36 1.93 -0.12
C TYR A 201 10.20 0.71 -1.05
N SER A 202 11.17 -0.22 -1.04
CA SER A 202 11.11 -1.43 -1.85
C SER A 202 9.82 -2.21 -1.61
N ILE A 203 9.23 -2.73 -2.68
CA ILE A 203 8.11 -3.67 -2.61
C ILE A 203 8.49 -4.96 -1.86
N MET A 204 9.79 -5.28 -1.80
CA MET A 204 10.34 -6.43 -1.08
C MET A 204 10.60 -6.13 0.41
N HIS A 205 10.26 -4.93 0.88
CA HIS A 205 10.44 -4.55 2.28
C HIS A 205 9.24 -4.99 3.14
N TYR A 206 9.51 -5.55 4.32
CA TYR A 206 8.46 -5.83 5.31
C TYR A 206 8.08 -4.59 6.09
N PRO A 207 6.80 -4.41 6.44
CA PRO A 207 6.43 -3.33 7.33
C PRO A 207 7.16 -3.53 8.67
N ILE A 208 7.68 -2.43 9.20
CA ILE A 208 8.35 -2.38 10.49
C ILE A 208 7.55 -1.43 11.36
N ASP A 209 6.95 -1.95 12.42
CA ASP A 209 6.32 -1.13 13.44
C ASP A 209 7.42 -0.52 14.33
N GLY A 210 7.38 0.80 14.54
CA GLY A 210 8.38 1.52 15.35
C GLY A 210 8.43 1.06 16.81
N SER A 211 7.39 0.39 17.31
CA SER A 211 7.40 -0.24 18.64
C SER A 211 8.35 -1.44 18.74
N LEU A 212 8.72 -2.04 17.59
CA LEU A 212 9.63 -3.18 17.47
C LEU A 212 11.10 -2.76 17.31
N THR A 213 11.38 -1.46 17.19
CA THR A 213 12.74 -0.90 17.08
C THR A 213 13.10 -0.10 18.32
N MET A 214 14.40 0.10 18.53
CA MET A 214 14.93 0.82 19.70
C MET A 214 14.83 2.34 19.55
N ASP A 215 14.82 2.83 18.31
CA ASP A 215 14.85 4.25 17.93
C ASP A 215 13.53 4.75 17.34
N GLY A 216 12.50 3.91 17.32
CA GLY A 216 11.20 4.23 16.73
C GLY A 216 11.20 4.20 15.19
N TYR A 217 12.28 3.71 14.56
CA TYR A 217 12.33 3.50 13.12
C TYR A 217 11.19 2.60 12.66
N SER A 218 10.45 3.05 11.65
CA SER A 218 9.30 2.33 11.10
C SER A 218 9.30 2.39 9.59
N VAL A 219 8.70 1.36 8.98
CA VAL A 219 8.46 1.28 7.54
C VAL A 219 7.02 0.83 7.34
N GLY A 220 6.27 1.59 6.54
CA GLY A 220 4.88 1.27 6.21
C GLY A 220 4.76 0.14 5.19
N TRP A 221 3.53 -0.14 4.76
CA TRP A 221 3.30 -1.01 3.62
C TRP A 221 3.60 -0.29 2.30
N ASN A 222 4.60 -0.77 1.57
CA ASN A 222 4.87 -0.36 0.20
C ASN A 222 3.92 -1.11 -0.74
N SER A 223 3.29 -0.43 -1.70
CA SER A 223 2.26 -1.03 -2.58
C SER A 223 2.55 -0.89 -4.08
N ASP A 224 3.74 -0.38 -4.42
CA ASP A 224 4.24 -0.28 -5.79
C ASP A 224 5.75 -0.52 -5.83
N LEU A 225 6.29 -0.75 -7.03
CA LEU A 225 7.72 -0.90 -7.27
C LEU A 225 8.45 0.43 -7.01
N SER A 226 9.46 0.40 -6.15
CA SER A 226 10.34 1.54 -5.92
C SER A 226 11.31 1.75 -7.10
N GLU A 227 12.02 2.88 -7.14
CA GLU A 227 13.12 3.07 -8.10
C GLU A 227 14.27 2.08 -7.85
N GLY A 228 14.49 1.68 -6.59
CA GLY A 228 15.44 0.63 -6.22
C GLY A 228 15.06 -0.72 -6.84
N ASP A 229 13.78 -1.11 -6.74
CA ASP A 229 13.26 -2.36 -7.33
C ASP A 229 13.42 -2.38 -8.86
N LYS A 230 13.05 -1.27 -9.52
CA LYS A 230 13.11 -1.12 -10.98
C LYS A 230 14.55 -1.17 -11.48
N ARG A 231 15.46 -0.46 -10.81
CA ARG A 231 16.90 -0.48 -11.11
C ARG A 231 17.44 -1.89 -10.97
N LEU A 232 17.23 -2.51 -9.81
CA LEU A 232 17.74 -3.84 -9.49
C LEU A 232 17.26 -4.88 -10.50
N ILE A 233 15.96 -4.90 -10.80
CA ILE A 233 15.42 -5.89 -11.74
C ILE A 233 15.88 -5.65 -13.19
N SER A 234 16.16 -4.40 -13.57
CA SER A 234 16.68 -4.06 -14.91
C SER A 234 18.15 -4.46 -15.07
N GLU A 235 18.94 -4.37 -14.00
CA GLU A 235 20.32 -4.88 -13.95
C GLU A 235 20.32 -6.42 -13.97
N MET A 236 19.36 -7.03 -13.27
CA MET A 236 19.17 -8.48 -13.32
C MET A 236 18.73 -8.92 -14.72
N TYR A 237 17.75 -8.29 -15.35
CA TYR A 237 17.21 -8.75 -16.63
C TYR A 237 17.29 -7.63 -17.67
N PRO A 238 18.48 -7.34 -18.22
CA PRO A 238 18.66 -6.20 -19.11
C PRO A 238 17.96 -6.42 -20.46
N PHE A 239 17.26 -5.40 -20.95
CA PHE A 239 16.84 -5.35 -22.35
C PHE A 239 18.10 -5.15 -23.20
N GLY A 240 18.34 -6.06 -24.15
CA GLY A 240 19.56 -6.00 -24.96
C GLY A 240 19.72 -4.65 -25.65
N SER A 241 20.91 -4.06 -25.54
CA SER A 241 21.31 -2.89 -26.32
C SER A 241 21.35 -3.29 -27.80
N GLY A 242 20.25 -3.10 -28.53
CA GLY A 242 20.15 -3.45 -29.94
C GLY A 242 21.19 -2.69 -30.77
N VAL A 243 22.17 -3.39 -31.33
CA VAL A 243 22.96 -2.90 -32.45
C VAL A 243 22.00 -2.77 -33.64
N ALA A 244 21.66 -1.53 -34.01
CA ALA A 244 20.84 -1.26 -35.17
C ALA A 244 21.64 -1.52 -36.45
N ILE A 245 21.33 -2.62 -37.15
CA ILE A 245 21.71 -2.78 -38.55
C ILE A 245 20.83 -1.83 -39.37
N SER A 246 21.44 -0.81 -39.95
CA SER A 246 20.83 0.08 -40.92
C SER A 246 20.71 -0.64 -42.27
N THR A 247 19.50 -1.01 -42.68
CA THR A 247 19.20 -1.28 -44.09
C THR A 247 18.73 0.01 -44.76
N ASN A 248 19.52 0.51 -45.71
CA ASN A 248 19.08 1.54 -46.63
C ASN A 248 17.94 1.00 -47.51
N GLY A 249 16.82 1.73 -47.59
CA GLY A 249 15.73 1.44 -48.51
C GLY A 249 14.70 2.56 -48.47
N GLY A 250 14.73 3.43 -49.48
CA GLY A 250 14.09 4.74 -49.46
C GLY A 250 12.60 4.83 -49.83
N ASN A 251 12.18 6.09 -49.79
CA ASN A 251 11.08 6.78 -50.48
C ASN A 251 9.77 7.07 -49.71
N SER A 252 9.73 8.28 -49.15
CA SER A 252 8.72 9.34 -49.36
C SER A 252 7.24 9.00 -49.18
N ASN A 253 6.80 8.98 -47.91
CA ASN A 253 5.57 9.62 -47.47
C ASN A 253 5.80 10.14 -46.03
N SER A 254 5.77 11.47 -45.89
CA SER A 254 6.24 12.27 -44.75
C SER A 254 5.36 12.19 -43.50
N THR A 255 5.01 10.97 -43.08
CA THR A 255 4.27 10.74 -41.84
C THR A 255 5.27 10.68 -40.68
N VAL A 256 5.03 11.49 -39.65
CA VAL A 256 5.77 11.45 -38.40
C VAL A 256 5.33 10.22 -37.63
N PHE A 257 6.27 9.46 -37.09
CA PHE A 257 5.98 8.28 -36.28
C PHE A 257 6.57 8.44 -34.89
N GLY A 258 5.85 7.96 -33.88
CA GLY A 258 6.31 7.92 -32.50
C GLY A 258 6.23 6.51 -31.94
N THR A 259 7.12 6.17 -31.01
CA THR A 259 6.92 5.04 -30.10
C THR A 259 7.25 5.48 -28.69
N LEU A 260 6.34 5.23 -27.75
CA LEU A 260 6.56 5.44 -26.32
C LEU A 260 6.98 4.09 -25.71
N THR A 261 8.21 4.01 -25.21
CA THR A 261 8.83 2.75 -24.80
C THR A 261 8.77 2.52 -23.31
N ASN A 262 8.74 3.59 -22.50
CA ASN A 262 8.60 3.51 -21.05
C ASN A 262 7.86 4.73 -20.52
N VAL A 263 7.03 4.52 -19.50
CA VAL A 263 6.46 5.55 -18.65
C VAL A 263 6.54 5.05 -17.21
N SER A 264 7.28 5.77 -16.36
CA SER A 264 7.31 5.54 -14.92
C SER A 264 6.84 6.78 -14.17
N VAL A 265 6.42 6.57 -12.92
CA VAL A 265 5.76 7.58 -12.10
C VAL A 265 6.31 7.48 -10.70
N ALA A 266 6.78 8.61 -10.18
CA ALA A 266 7.16 8.75 -8.78
C ALA A 266 6.17 9.72 -8.12
N HIS A 267 5.42 9.17 -7.17
CA HIS A 267 4.51 9.94 -6.34
C HIS A 267 5.27 10.63 -5.21
N ASN A 268 4.73 11.76 -4.74
CA ASN A 268 5.28 12.54 -3.63
C ASN A 268 6.69 13.08 -3.90
N ALA A 269 6.98 13.36 -5.18
CA ALA A 269 8.20 14.02 -5.57
C ALA A 269 8.14 15.50 -5.16
N VAL A 270 9.28 16.04 -4.73
CA VAL A 270 9.39 17.46 -4.38
C VAL A 270 10.19 18.18 -5.45
N GLN A 271 9.62 19.25 -6.00
CA GLN A 271 10.30 20.15 -6.93
C GLN A 271 9.86 21.59 -6.66
N ASN A 272 10.82 22.51 -6.56
CA ASN A 272 10.57 23.92 -6.24
C ASN A 272 9.68 24.11 -4.99
N TRP A 273 9.93 23.32 -3.95
CA TRP A 273 9.17 23.32 -2.68
C TRP A 273 7.70 22.90 -2.79
N LYS A 274 7.25 22.44 -3.96
CA LYS A 274 5.94 21.86 -4.15
C LYS A 274 6.02 20.33 -4.11
N ASN A 275 5.07 19.70 -3.43
CA ASN A 275 4.88 18.25 -3.46
C ASN A 275 4.01 17.88 -4.67
N GLY A 276 4.35 16.81 -5.36
CA GLY A 276 3.71 16.48 -6.61
C GLY A 276 4.05 15.09 -7.14
N MET A 277 3.80 14.93 -8.42
CA MET A 277 4.06 13.71 -9.17
C MET A 277 5.10 13.99 -10.24
N ARG A 278 6.12 13.12 -10.30
CA ARG A 278 7.12 13.11 -11.35
C ARG A 278 6.81 11.98 -12.32
N ILE A 279 6.75 12.31 -13.61
CA ILE A 279 6.42 11.38 -14.69
C ILE A 279 7.61 11.33 -15.63
N ILE A 280 8.16 10.14 -15.83
CA ILE A 280 9.37 9.93 -16.60
C ILE A 280 9.00 9.08 -17.82
N GLY A 281 9.21 9.62 -19.02
CA GLY A 281 8.93 8.95 -20.28
C GLY A 281 10.17 8.75 -21.14
N SER A 282 10.26 7.60 -21.79
CA SER A 282 11.23 7.32 -22.85
C SER A 282 10.50 7.05 -24.16
N PHE A 283 10.91 7.71 -25.23
CA PHE A 283 10.25 7.62 -26.53
C PHE A 283 11.20 7.86 -27.70
N ARG A 284 10.75 7.44 -28.88
CA ARG A 284 11.41 7.68 -30.16
C ARG A 284 10.47 8.44 -31.08
N ILE A 285 11.02 9.40 -31.83
CA ILE A 285 10.30 10.13 -32.87
C ILE A 285 11.06 9.99 -34.19
N ILE A 286 10.34 9.71 -35.27
CA ILE A 286 10.88 9.47 -36.61
C ILE A 286 10.23 10.44 -37.62
N ASN A 287 11.03 10.92 -38.59
CA ASN A 287 10.63 11.80 -39.69
C ASN A 287 10.14 13.22 -39.30
N SER A 288 10.68 13.80 -38.23
CA SER A 288 10.27 15.13 -37.71
C SER A 288 11.43 16.07 -37.38
N VAL A 289 12.55 15.95 -38.09
CA VAL A 289 13.74 16.79 -37.88
C VAL A 289 13.40 18.28 -37.94
N GLY A 290 13.75 19.03 -36.89
CA GLY A 290 13.52 20.47 -36.78
C GLY A 290 12.07 20.88 -36.52
N ARG A 291 11.14 19.93 -36.36
CA ARG A 291 9.72 20.19 -36.10
C ARG A 291 9.44 20.16 -34.59
N LYS A 292 8.48 20.96 -34.14
CA LYS A 292 8.09 21.06 -32.72
C LYS A 292 7.12 19.94 -32.35
N CYS A 293 7.61 18.90 -31.69
CA CYS A 293 6.80 17.85 -31.08
C CYS A 293 6.50 18.18 -29.61
N LYS A 294 5.57 17.44 -28.99
CA LYS A 294 5.24 17.60 -27.57
C LYS A 294 5.24 16.25 -26.85
N PHE A 295 5.71 16.21 -25.60
CA PHE A 295 5.54 15.10 -24.68
C PHE A 295 4.66 15.57 -23.52
N VAL A 296 3.50 14.94 -23.33
CA VAL A 296 2.42 15.48 -22.49
C VAL A 296 1.78 14.38 -21.64
N ALA A 297 1.45 14.70 -20.40
CA ALA A 297 0.60 13.89 -19.53
C ALA A 297 -0.72 14.62 -19.26
N PHE A 298 -1.84 13.91 -19.44
CA PHE A 298 -3.20 14.40 -19.19
C PHE A 298 -3.83 13.67 -18.01
N PHE A 299 -4.63 14.37 -17.19
CA PHE A 299 -5.19 13.83 -15.96
C PHE A 299 -6.72 13.79 -15.97
N TYR A 300 -7.24 12.68 -15.45
CA TYR A 300 -8.67 12.36 -15.45
C TYR A 300 -9.08 11.79 -14.09
N ALA A 301 -10.34 11.94 -13.75
CA ALA A 301 -10.99 11.05 -12.79
C ALA A 301 -10.93 9.61 -13.33
N GLY A 302 -11.00 8.61 -12.42
CA GLY A 302 -10.92 7.20 -12.78
C GLY A 302 -11.98 6.75 -13.79
N ASN A 303 -13.13 7.44 -13.82
CA ASN A 303 -14.20 7.22 -14.80
C ASN A 303 -13.92 7.80 -16.20
N GLY A 304 -12.80 8.52 -16.40
CA GLY A 304 -12.44 9.16 -17.68
C GLY A 304 -12.82 10.62 -17.84
N THR A 305 -13.43 11.26 -16.83
CA THR A 305 -13.74 12.69 -16.88
C THR A 305 -12.45 13.51 -16.75
N PRO A 306 -12.12 14.44 -17.67
CA PRO A 306 -10.93 15.28 -17.54
C PRO A 306 -10.97 16.12 -16.27
N LEU A 307 -9.87 16.18 -15.53
CA LEU A 307 -9.73 17.12 -14.41
C LEU A 307 -9.63 18.54 -14.94
N ARG A 308 -10.04 19.53 -14.13
CA ARG A 308 -10.07 20.94 -14.52
C ARG A 308 -9.03 21.72 -13.73
N ASP A 309 -8.18 22.45 -14.46
CA ASP A 309 -7.24 23.39 -13.87
C ASP A 309 -7.86 24.79 -13.85
N TYR A 310 -8.02 25.36 -12.65
CA TYR A 310 -8.67 26.65 -12.46
C TYR A 310 -7.70 27.84 -12.50
N ASN A 311 -6.39 27.60 -12.28
CA ASN A 311 -5.37 28.65 -12.29
C ASN A 311 -4.63 28.77 -13.65
N GLN A 312 -4.88 27.82 -14.56
CA GLN A 312 -4.37 27.71 -15.92
C GLN A 312 -2.85 27.49 -16.04
N GLN A 313 -2.15 27.16 -14.95
CA GLN A 313 -0.71 26.92 -14.94
C GLN A 313 -0.33 25.55 -15.54
N TYR A 314 -1.21 24.56 -15.39
CA TYR A 314 -1.01 23.19 -15.83
C TYR A 314 -2.24 22.73 -16.63
N SER A 315 -2.55 23.47 -17.69
CA SER A 315 -3.78 23.30 -18.45
C SER A 315 -3.58 23.18 -19.96
N THR A 316 -4.48 22.45 -20.60
CA THR A 316 -4.71 22.52 -22.05
C THR A 316 -5.52 23.78 -22.41
N LEU A 317 -5.61 24.11 -23.71
CA LEU A 317 -6.44 25.22 -24.21
C LEU A 317 -7.92 25.14 -23.80
N ASN A 318 -8.44 23.93 -23.58
CA ASN A 318 -9.82 23.71 -23.13
C ASN A 318 -9.95 23.57 -21.60
N GLY A 319 -8.90 23.91 -20.83
CA GLY A 319 -8.89 23.95 -19.37
C GLY A 319 -8.82 22.58 -18.69
N ALA A 320 -8.37 21.53 -19.39
CA ALA A 320 -8.12 20.23 -18.77
C ALA A 320 -6.72 20.19 -18.16
N VAL A 321 -6.55 19.53 -17.02
CA VAL A 321 -5.25 19.41 -16.35
C VAL A 321 -4.27 18.63 -17.24
N ALA A 322 -3.14 19.25 -17.56
CA ALA A 322 -2.06 18.63 -18.32
C ALA A 322 -0.70 19.26 -17.97
N VAL A 323 0.36 18.45 -18.03
CA VAL A 323 1.75 18.92 -17.98
C VAL A 323 2.48 18.41 -19.19
N GLY A 324 3.35 19.22 -19.79
CA GLY A 324 4.09 18.81 -20.97
C GLY A 324 5.33 19.65 -21.23
N LEU A 325 6.17 19.15 -22.14
CA LEU A 325 7.35 19.85 -22.64
C LEU A 325 7.40 19.79 -24.17
N GLU A 326 8.04 20.80 -24.76
CA GLU A 326 8.31 20.85 -26.20
C GLU A 326 9.59 20.08 -26.51
N ILE A 327 9.58 19.30 -27.60
CA ILE A 327 10.69 18.50 -28.08
C ILE A 327 10.98 18.86 -29.53
N ILE A 328 12.25 19.07 -29.86
CA ILE A 328 12.69 19.32 -31.24
C ILE A 328 13.65 18.19 -31.67
N PRO A 329 13.20 17.24 -32.53
CA PRO A 329 14.04 16.18 -33.08
C PRO A 329 15.20 16.73 -33.91
N ASN A 330 16.41 16.25 -33.63
CA ASN A 330 17.63 16.67 -34.32
C ASN A 330 18.10 15.65 -35.38
N ASN A 331 17.57 14.42 -35.35
CA ASN A 331 17.89 13.33 -36.25
C ASN A 331 16.62 12.70 -36.81
N ASN A 332 16.71 12.09 -38.00
CA ASN A 332 15.56 11.45 -38.65
C ASN A 332 14.90 10.39 -37.76
N SER A 333 15.67 9.77 -36.87
CA SER A 333 15.20 8.99 -35.74
C SER A 333 15.84 9.55 -34.48
N SER A 334 15.09 10.30 -33.69
CA SER A 334 15.54 10.86 -32.41
C SER A 334 15.00 10.03 -31.24
N VAL A 335 15.89 9.61 -30.33
CA VAL A 335 15.55 8.85 -29.13
C VAL A 335 15.72 9.75 -27.91
N TYR A 336 14.71 9.79 -27.06
CA TYR A 336 14.67 10.54 -25.82
C TYR A 336 14.51 9.56 -24.68
N ASN A 337 15.49 9.54 -23.78
CA ASN A 337 15.48 8.69 -22.60
C ASN A 337 15.14 9.53 -21.37
N ASN A 338 14.27 9.01 -20.52
CA ASN A 338 13.95 9.53 -19.18
C ASN A 338 13.59 11.03 -19.17
N GLN A 339 12.77 11.48 -20.12
CA GLN A 339 12.24 12.84 -20.12
C GLN A 339 11.27 13.02 -18.97
N GLU A 340 11.44 14.09 -18.21
CA GLU A 340 10.72 14.32 -16.97
C GLU A 340 9.64 15.38 -17.13
N LEU A 341 8.45 15.09 -16.60
CA LEU A 341 7.39 16.04 -16.33
C LEU A 341 7.15 16.07 -14.82
N PHE A 342 6.85 17.25 -14.27
CA PHE A 342 6.49 17.40 -12.87
C PHE A 342 5.18 18.18 -12.75
N ILE A 343 4.21 17.61 -12.03
CA ILE A 343 2.95 18.28 -11.70
C ILE A 343 2.79 18.36 -10.18
N PRO A 344 2.65 19.57 -9.60
CA PRO A 344 2.27 19.72 -8.20
C PRO A 344 0.88 19.13 -7.94
N TYR A 345 0.69 18.51 -6.78
CA TYR A 345 -0.60 17.88 -6.45
C TYR A 345 -1.75 18.86 -6.31
N GLU A 346 -1.47 20.10 -5.91
CA GLU A 346 -2.46 21.18 -5.83
C GLU A 346 -3.09 21.49 -7.20
N GLU A 347 -2.39 21.20 -8.31
CA GLU A 347 -2.88 21.43 -9.67
C GLU A 347 -3.91 20.37 -10.13
N LEU A 348 -4.09 19.30 -9.35
CA LEU A 348 -5.16 18.33 -9.61
C LEU A 348 -6.53 18.87 -9.18
N HIS A 349 -6.56 19.91 -8.32
CA HIS A 349 -7.78 20.58 -7.81
C HIS A 349 -8.85 19.62 -7.29
N MET A 350 -8.43 18.55 -6.62
CA MET A 350 -9.34 17.55 -6.07
C MET A 350 -9.87 17.99 -4.70
N PRO A 351 -11.15 17.73 -4.38
CA PRO A 351 -11.65 17.87 -3.01
C PRO A 351 -10.84 17.02 -2.02
N ARG A 352 -10.93 17.31 -0.73
CA ARG A 352 -10.35 16.45 0.32
C ARG A 352 -10.91 15.02 0.22
N GLY A 353 -10.10 14.03 0.58
CA GLY A 353 -10.48 12.62 0.58
C GLY A 353 -9.78 11.78 -0.48
N PHE A 354 -10.36 10.61 -0.74
CA PHE A 354 -9.79 9.58 -1.60
C PHE A 354 -10.36 9.67 -3.02
N HIS A 355 -9.49 9.77 -3.99
CA HIS A 355 -9.86 9.86 -5.40
C HIS A 355 -9.11 8.84 -6.22
N ASN A 356 -9.85 8.03 -6.97
CA ASN A 356 -9.26 7.21 -8.02
C ASN A 356 -9.12 8.08 -9.25
N LEU A 357 -7.89 8.32 -9.67
CA LEU A 357 -7.55 9.11 -10.83
C LEU A 357 -6.84 8.22 -11.85
N LYS A 358 -6.76 8.71 -13.09
CA LYS A 358 -5.90 8.12 -14.10
C LYS A 358 -5.21 9.21 -14.90
N MET A 359 -4.06 8.89 -15.46
CA MET A 359 -3.39 9.73 -16.43
C MET A 359 -3.08 8.98 -17.71
N ILE A 360 -2.93 9.74 -18.79
CA ILE A 360 -2.53 9.25 -20.10
C ILE A 360 -1.34 10.07 -20.56
N VAL A 361 -0.29 9.41 -20.98
CA VAL A 361 0.96 10.03 -21.44
C VAL A 361 1.09 9.82 -22.93
N SER A 362 1.29 10.91 -23.67
CA SER A 362 1.25 10.94 -25.13
C SER A 362 2.38 11.78 -25.72
N VAL A 363 2.76 11.44 -26.95
CA VAL A 363 3.67 12.22 -27.79
C VAL A 363 2.88 12.74 -28.99
N PHE A 364 3.01 14.03 -29.28
CA PHE A 364 2.35 14.69 -30.41
C PHE A 364 3.38 15.24 -31.39
N ASP A 365 3.00 15.30 -32.67
CA ASP A 365 3.77 15.98 -33.70
C ASP A 365 3.48 17.49 -33.78
N ASP A 366 4.04 18.15 -34.79
CA ASP A 366 3.92 19.58 -35.04
C ASP A 366 2.54 20.03 -35.54
N GLN A 367 1.66 19.08 -35.84
CA GLN A 367 0.27 19.31 -36.23
C GLN A 367 -0.71 18.91 -35.11
N GLU A 368 -0.22 18.71 -33.89
CA GLU A 368 -0.98 18.25 -32.73
C GLU A 368 -1.64 16.88 -32.91
N ARG A 369 -1.12 16.04 -33.81
CA ARG A 369 -1.57 14.65 -33.97
C ARG A 369 -0.86 13.78 -32.95
N GLU A 370 -1.62 12.95 -32.25
CA GLU A 370 -1.04 11.95 -31.33
C GLU A 370 -0.32 10.87 -32.15
N ILE A 371 1.00 10.75 -31.95
CA ILE A 371 1.86 9.82 -32.68
C ILE A 371 2.33 8.65 -31.82
N ALA A 372 2.19 8.74 -30.49
CA ALA A 372 2.36 7.64 -29.55
C ALA A 372 1.61 7.92 -28.25
N GLN A 373 1.15 6.87 -27.57
CA GLN A 373 0.44 6.96 -26.30
C GLN A 373 0.77 5.74 -25.42
N ALA A 374 0.83 5.95 -24.10
CA ALA A 374 0.88 4.88 -23.11
C ALA A 374 -0.53 4.51 -22.66
N GLY A 375 -0.71 3.26 -22.25
CA GLY A 375 -1.94 2.85 -21.57
C GLY A 375 -2.24 3.74 -20.35
N ALA A 376 -3.50 3.77 -19.94
CA ALA A 376 -3.92 4.56 -18.78
C ALA A 376 -3.20 4.09 -17.50
N TYR A 377 -2.53 5.03 -16.84
CA TYR A 377 -1.94 4.81 -15.52
C TYR A 377 -2.94 5.24 -14.45
N TYR A 378 -3.48 4.27 -13.72
CA TYR A 378 -4.40 4.53 -12.61
C TYR A 378 -3.62 4.76 -11.33
N PHE A 379 -4.01 5.77 -10.56
CA PHE A 379 -3.41 6.08 -9.27
C PHE A 379 -4.46 6.60 -8.30
N THR A 380 -4.23 6.38 -7.01
CA THR A 380 -5.07 6.95 -5.96
C THR A 380 -4.42 8.26 -5.50
N TYR A 381 -5.14 9.36 -5.66
CA TYR A 381 -4.82 10.63 -5.05
C TYR A 381 -5.56 10.74 -3.72
N LYS A 382 -4.86 11.19 -2.68
CA LYS A 382 -5.44 11.39 -1.35
C LYS A 382 -5.00 12.74 -0.84
N ASP A 383 -5.98 13.59 -0.57
CA ASP A 383 -5.75 14.88 0.05
C ASP A 383 -6.35 14.90 1.47
N GLY A 384 -5.54 15.28 2.46
CA GLY A 384 -5.91 15.34 3.86
C GLY A 384 -5.65 14.06 4.72
N PRO A 385 -6.13 14.06 5.98
CA PRO A 385 -5.85 13.04 6.97
C PRO A 385 -6.58 11.71 6.68
N ILE A 386 -5.90 10.59 6.92
CA ILE A 386 -6.47 9.23 6.76
C ILE A 386 -6.65 8.61 8.14
N ILE A 387 -7.86 8.19 8.48
CA ILE A 387 -8.18 7.59 9.78
C ILE A 387 -8.62 6.14 9.58
N SER A 388 -8.02 5.20 10.31
CA SER A 388 -8.45 3.80 10.34
C SER A 388 -9.82 3.64 11.01
N GLU A 389 -10.40 2.44 11.00
CA GLU A 389 -11.55 2.15 11.87
C GLU A 389 -11.25 2.56 13.32
N ILE A 390 -12.23 3.22 13.95
CA ILE A 390 -12.16 3.63 15.35
C ILE A 390 -12.80 2.54 16.21
N ILE A 391 -12.00 1.92 17.07
CA ILE A 391 -12.45 0.92 18.03
C ILE A 391 -12.47 1.55 19.42
N ASN A 392 -13.63 1.66 20.05
CA ASN A 392 -13.71 2.18 21.41
C ASN A 392 -13.39 1.09 22.44
N VAL A 393 -12.48 1.41 23.36
CA VAL A 393 -12.23 0.66 24.59
C VAL A 393 -12.73 1.49 25.76
N GLN A 394 -13.34 0.85 26.76
CA GLN A 394 -13.84 1.55 27.94
C GLN A 394 -13.38 0.89 29.24
N THR A 395 -13.14 1.72 30.25
CA THR A 395 -12.89 1.27 31.63
C THR A 395 -13.78 2.04 32.60
N PHE A 396 -14.12 1.40 33.72
CA PHE A 396 -14.92 1.99 34.78
C PHE A 396 -14.04 2.16 36.00
N ASP A 397 -13.84 3.42 36.42
CA ASP A 397 -13.21 3.74 37.68
C ASP A 397 -14.31 3.99 38.71
N ASN A 398 -14.73 2.93 39.38
CA ASN A 398 -15.78 2.99 40.39
C ASN A 398 -15.36 3.76 41.65
N SER A 399 -14.05 3.91 41.88
CA SER A 399 -13.54 4.64 43.06
C SER A 399 -13.69 6.15 42.87
N ASN A 400 -13.41 6.63 41.66
CA ASN A 400 -13.55 8.04 41.29
C ASN A 400 -14.86 8.37 40.57
N GLY A 401 -15.69 7.37 40.31
CA GLY A 401 -17.00 7.51 39.66
C GLY A 401 -16.90 7.98 38.21
N ASN A 402 -16.00 7.40 37.41
CA ASN A 402 -15.75 7.83 36.03
C ASN A 402 -15.81 6.68 35.03
N LEU A 403 -16.39 6.95 33.86
CA LEU A 403 -16.24 6.18 32.64
C LEU A 403 -15.07 6.77 31.84
N THR A 404 -14.05 5.96 31.54
CA THR A 404 -12.97 6.35 30.63
C THR A 404 -13.20 5.70 29.29
N VAL A 405 -13.29 6.51 28.23
CA VAL A 405 -13.39 6.05 26.83
C VAL A 405 -12.05 6.31 26.14
N MET A 406 -11.48 5.27 25.56
CA MET A 406 -10.21 5.27 24.82
C MET A 406 -10.47 4.82 23.37
N PRO A 407 -10.60 5.77 22.42
CA PRO A 407 -10.74 5.44 21.00
C PRO A 407 -9.39 4.98 20.43
N LYS A 408 -9.35 3.78 19.84
CA LYS A 408 -8.19 3.22 19.15
C LYS A 408 -8.33 3.42 17.65
N PHE A 409 -7.33 4.07 17.04
CA PHE A 409 -7.24 4.27 15.60
C PHE A 409 -5.81 4.66 15.20
N THR A 410 -5.51 4.53 13.92
CA THR A 410 -4.32 5.09 13.29
C THR A 410 -4.74 6.28 12.42
N ILE A 411 -4.04 7.40 12.55
CA ILE A 411 -4.19 8.56 11.69
C ILE A 411 -2.92 8.79 10.87
N GLN A 412 -3.06 9.06 9.57
CA GLN A 412 -1.97 9.35 8.64
C GLN A 412 -2.15 10.73 7.99
N ASN A 413 -1.05 11.31 7.47
CA ASN A 413 -1.04 12.61 6.77
C ASN A 413 -1.64 13.75 7.61
N ALA A 414 -1.30 13.77 8.90
CA ALA A 414 -1.95 14.61 9.89
C ALA A 414 -0.96 15.22 10.91
N ARG A 415 0.34 15.19 10.59
CA ARG A 415 1.40 15.55 11.52
C ARG A 415 1.29 17.01 11.95
N ASN A 416 1.36 17.23 13.26
CA ASN A 416 1.23 18.53 13.93
C ASN A 416 -0.10 19.26 13.72
N GLU A 417 -1.05 18.66 12.98
CA GLU A 417 -2.38 19.23 12.80
C GLU A 417 -3.25 18.98 14.03
N GLN A 418 -4.14 19.93 14.31
CA GLN A 418 -5.09 19.81 15.42
C GLN A 418 -6.35 19.06 14.98
N PHE A 419 -6.79 18.13 15.83
CA PHE A 419 -8.03 17.38 15.71
C PHE A 419 -8.78 17.37 17.03
N GLU A 420 -10.07 17.11 16.97
CA GLU A 420 -10.90 16.86 18.15
C GLU A 420 -11.45 15.44 18.08
N VAL A 421 -11.46 14.72 19.20
CA VAL A 421 -12.26 13.51 19.36
C VAL A 421 -13.41 13.80 20.31
N VAL A 422 -14.62 13.41 19.91
CA VAL A 422 -15.87 13.71 20.62
C VAL A 422 -16.61 12.40 20.87
N GLY A 423 -16.96 12.11 22.13
CA GLY A 423 -17.86 11.03 22.52
C GLY A 423 -19.28 11.53 22.66
N HIS A 424 -20.24 10.81 22.06
CA HIS A 424 -21.67 11.16 22.05
C HIS A 424 -22.48 10.09 22.78
N PHE A 425 -23.25 10.47 23.80
CA PHE A 425 -23.86 9.52 24.73
C PHE A 425 -25.39 9.48 24.64
N PHE A 426 -25.92 8.26 24.67
CA PHE A 426 -27.34 7.96 24.47
C PHE A 426 -27.79 6.87 25.43
N PHE A 427 -29.09 6.86 25.74
CA PHE A 427 -29.76 5.69 26.27
C PHE A 427 -29.77 4.57 25.23
N GLN A 428 -29.97 3.32 25.68
CA GLN A 428 -29.96 2.16 24.78
C GLN A 428 -30.97 2.27 23.63
N ASP A 429 -32.12 2.90 23.88
CA ASP A 429 -33.17 3.17 22.89
C ASP A 429 -32.80 4.20 21.82
N GLY A 430 -31.68 4.92 22.00
CA GLY A 430 -31.21 5.97 21.10
C GLY A 430 -31.61 7.38 21.50
N THR A 431 -32.29 7.58 22.63
CA THR A 431 -32.55 8.92 23.17
C THR A 431 -31.24 9.54 23.65
N PRO A 432 -30.89 10.79 23.30
CA PRO A 432 -29.68 11.44 23.80
C PRO A 432 -29.70 11.57 25.32
N VAL A 433 -28.57 11.28 25.96
CA VAL A 433 -28.36 11.72 27.34
C VAL A 433 -28.18 13.23 27.30
N THR A 434 -28.83 13.98 28.19
CA THR A 434 -28.75 15.43 28.22
C THR A 434 -28.30 15.95 29.58
N TYR A 435 -27.69 17.12 29.59
CA TYR A 435 -27.39 17.88 30.80
C TYR A 435 -27.87 19.31 30.66
N TYR A 436 -28.25 19.94 31.78
CA TYR A 436 -28.63 21.34 31.78
C TYR A 436 -27.39 22.23 31.78
N ASN A 437 -27.20 22.98 30.71
CA ASN A 437 -26.13 23.95 30.61
C ASN A 437 -26.61 25.30 31.18
N THR A 438 -26.02 25.71 32.29
CA THR A 438 -26.42 26.93 33.00
C THR A 438 -26.04 28.21 32.25
N MET A 439 -25.04 28.18 31.37
CA MET A 439 -24.63 29.34 30.59
C MET A 439 -25.59 29.61 29.43
N SER A 440 -26.05 28.57 28.73
CA SER A 440 -27.02 28.70 27.63
C SER A 440 -28.47 28.58 28.09
N MET A 441 -28.73 28.21 29.35
CA MET A 441 -30.05 27.95 29.92
C MET A 441 -30.86 26.91 29.13
N GLN A 442 -30.19 25.89 28.61
CA GLN A 442 -30.79 24.86 27.76
C GLN A 442 -30.27 23.46 28.12
N ASN A 443 -31.10 22.45 27.89
CA ASN A 443 -30.63 21.06 27.90
C ASN A 443 -29.84 20.79 26.62
N LEU A 444 -28.59 20.38 26.77
CA LEU A 444 -27.70 20.01 25.65
C LEU A 444 -27.44 18.51 25.67
N ASN A 445 -27.23 17.93 24.50
CA ASN A 445 -26.78 16.54 24.38
C ASN A 445 -25.42 16.38 25.08
N LEU A 446 -25.28 15.31 25.84
CA LEU A 446 -24.07 14.99 26.56
C LEU A 446 -22.98 14.59 25.57
N THR A 447 -21.98 15.44 25.44
CA THR A 447 -20.77 15.17 24.68
C THR A 447 -19.54 15.49 25.51
N PHE A 448 -18.49 14.69 25.34
CA PHE A 448 -17.17 14.96 25.90
C PHE A 448 -16.17 15.05 24.77
N LYS A 449 -15.29 16.05 24.82
CA LYS A 449 -14.29 16.27 23.79
C LYS A 449 -12.90 16.38 24.37
N THR A 450 -11.92 15.95 23.60
CA THR A 450 -10.50 16.26 23.84
C THR A 450 -9.81 16.55 22.51
N ILE A 451 -8.73 17.31 22.58
CA ILE A 451 -7.94 17.74 21.43
C ILE A 451 -6.70 16.86 21.35
N PHE A 452 -6.31 16.46 20.14
CA PHE A 452 -5.06 15.76 19.91
C PHE A 452 -4.31 16.31 18.70
N ARG A 453 -2.98 16.09 18.71
CA ARG A 453 -2.07 16.44 17.64
C ARG A 453 -1.16 15.25 17.34
N PRO A 454 -1.25 14.63 16.15
CA PRO A 454 -0.35 13.56 15.75
C PRO A 454 1.09 14.05 15.69
N ASN A 455 2.00 13.39 16.41
CA ASN A 455 3.42 13.79 16.45
C ASN A 455 4.19 13.33 15.20
N PHE A 456 3.68 12.31 14.52
CA PHE A 456 4.27 11.68 13.34
C PHE A 456 3.26 11.62 12.19
N ASP A 457 3.76 11.49 10.97
CA ASP A 457 2.93 11.37 9.76
C ASP A 457 2.01 10.16 9.79
N ILE A 458 2.38 9.11 10.54
CA ILE A 458 1.52 8.01 10.94
C ILE A 458 1.55 7.93 12.46
N THR A 459 0.43 8.18 13.11
CA THR A 459 0.30 8.10 14.58
C THR A 459 -0.81 7.14 14.94
N THR A 460 -0.51 6.17 15.82
CA THR A 460 -1.50 5.22 16.35
C THR A 460 -1.84 5.56 17.79
N TYR A 461 -3.13 5.80 18.05
CA TYR A 461 -3.67 5.95 19.40
C TYR A 461 -4.17 4.58 19.88
N ASN A 462 -3.67 4.13 21.03
CA ASN A 462 -3.97 2.81 21.59
C ASN A 462 -4.50 2.91 23.03
N TYR A 463 -4.99 1.80 23.59
CA TYR A 463 -5.52 1.71 24.96
C TYR A 463 -4.45 1.26 25.97
N GLY A 464 -4.58 1.67 27.24
CA GLY A 464 -3.70 1.25 28.34
C GLY A 464 -3.25 2.40 29.25
N TYR A 465 -2.44 2.09 30.26
CA TYR A 465 -1.94 3.05 31.27
C TYR A 465 -1.15 4.23 30.68
N TYR A 466 -0.67 4.09 29.43
CA TYR A 466 0.08 5.10 28.69
C TYR A 466 -0.71 5.62 27.47
N SER A 467 -2.05 5.51 27.48
CA SER A 467 -2.87 6.11 26.44
C SER A 467 -2.93 7.63 26.62
N ASP A 468 -2.45 8.37 25.63
CA ASP A 468 -2.46 9.83 25.65
C ASP A 468 -3.79 10.42 25.17
N LEU A 469 -4.74 9.59 24.73
CA LEU A 469 -6.02 10.02 24.15
C LEU A 469 -7.21 9.30 24.80
N PHE A 470 -7.83 9.97 25.76
CA PHE A 470 -9.01 9.47 26.46
C PHE A 470 -10.02 10.58 26.76
N LEU A 471 -11.27 10.16 26.95
CA LEU A 471 -12.37 10.98 27.46
C LEU A 471 -12.73 10.45 28.84
N ASN A 472 -12.75 11.30 29.85
CA ASN A 472 -13.21 10.94 31.20
C ASN A 472 -14.58 11.57 31.45
N ILE A 473 -15.58 10.71 31.66
CA ILE A 473 -16.97 11.10 31.81
C ILE A 473 -17.43 10.71 33.23
N PRO A 474 -17.70 11.69 34.11
CA PRO A 474 -18.23 11.41 35.43
C PRO A 474 -19.58 10.72 35.40
N PHE A 475 -19.77 9.73 36.27
CA PHE A 475 -21.03 9.00 36.42
C PHE A 475 -22.21 9.92 36.77
N SER A 476 -21.94 11.06 37.38
CA SER A 476 -22.94 12.09 37.70
C SER A 476 -23.70 12.65 36.49
N TYR A 477 -23.16 12.52 35.27
CA TYR A 477 -23.86 12.91 34.04
C TYR A 477 -24.84 11.85 33.54
N PHE A 478 -24.78 10.62 34.07
CA PHE A 478 -25.69 9.55 33.72
C PHE A 478 -26.74 9.40 34.81
N GLN A 479 -28.00 9.24 34.39
CA GLN A 479 -29.10 9.01 35.31
C GLN A 479 -29.06 7.56 35.82
N ALA A 480 -28.27 7.31 36.86
CA ALA A 480 -28.26 6.02 37.55
C ALA A 480 -29.45 5.94 38.52
N ASN A 481 -30.56 5.34 38.07
CA ASN A 481 -31.67 4.97 38.94
C ASN A 481 -31.28 3.77 39.83
N TYR A 482 -32.08 3.41 40.83
CA TYR A 482 -31.89 2.19 41.64
C TYR A 482 -31.99 0.88 40.85
N GLN A 483 -32.20 0.96 39.53
CA GLN A 483 -32.25 -0.15 38.59
C GLN A 483 -31.16 0.03 37.54
N ARG A 484 -30.58 -1.09 37.08
CA ARG A 484 -29.59 -1.12 36.01
C ARG A 484 -30.11 -0.37 34.79
N THR A 485 -29.37 0.65 34.37
CA THR A 485 -29.71 1.48 33.21
C THR A 485 -28.69 1.25 32.10
N TYR A 486 -29.18 1.01 30.87
CA TYR A 486 -28.36 0.69 29.71
C TYR A 486 -28.16 1.92 28.82
N TYR A 487 -26.92 2.11 28.38
CA TYR A 487 -26.46 3.24 27.61
C TYR A 487 -25.64 2.77 26.41
N LYS A 488 -25.48 3.65 25.44
CA LYS A 488 -24.58 3.46 24.32
C LYS A 488 -23.93 4.78 23.91
N TYR A 489 -22.77 4.70 23.29
CA TYR A 489 -22.09 5.86 22.73
C TYR A 489 -21.36 5.48 21.45
N TYR A 490 -20.97 6.50 20.69
CA TYR A 490 -19.95 6.39 19.65
C TYR A 490 -18.99 7.56 19.79
N THR A 491 -17.82 7.44 19.16
CA THR A 491 -16.83 8.51 19.08
C THR A 491 -16.70 8.99 17.64
N SER A 492 -16.37 10.27 17.48
CA SER A 492 -16.18 10.89 16.17
C SER A 492 -14.96 11.80 16.20
N ILE A 493 -14.24 11.90 15.09
CA ILE A 493 -13.09 12.77 14.94
C ILE A 493 -13.46 13.96 14.05
N PHE A 494 -13.09 15.15 14.50
CA PHE A 494 -13.32 16.41 13.80
C PHE A 494 -12.01 17.08 13.42
N LYS A 495 -12.04 17.78 12.29
CA LYS A 495 -10.99 18.68 11.81
C LYS A 495 -11.64 19.99 11.37
N ASP A 496 -11.22 21.10 11.98
CA ASP A 496 -11.72 22.45 11.65
C ASP A 496 -13.27 22.56 11.68
N GLY A 497 -13.92 21.80 12.59
CA GLY A 497 -15.38 21.77 12.75
C GLY A 497 -16.11 20.76 11.85
N GLU A 498 -15.43 20.08 10.93
CA GLU A 498 -15.99 19.05 10.07
C GLU A 498 -15.75 17.65 10.64
N GLN A 499 -16.78 16.80 10.68
CA GLN A 499 -16.64 15.41 11.11
C GLN A 499 -15.99 14.59 10.00
N ILE A 500 -14.81 14.03 10.25
CA ILE A 500 -14.02 13.28 9.27
C ILE A 500 -13.98 11.77 9.52
N ALA A 501 -14.36 11.31 10.73
CA ALA A 501 -14.49 9.89 11.04
C ALA A 501 -15.48 9.64 12.19
N THR A 502 -16.04 8.43 12.25
CA THR A 502 -16.91 7.97 13.35
C THR A 502 -16.68 6.50 13.65
N SER A 503 -16.83 6.10 14.91
CA SER A 503 -16.82 4.71 15.36
C SER A 503 -18.18 4.05 15.19
N ASN A 504 -18.19 2.73 15.33
CA ASN A 504 -19.41 1.98 15.64
C ASN A 504 -19.92 2.28 17.06
N TRP A 505 -21.16 1.90 17.33
CA TRP A 505 -21.78 2.01 18.66
C TRP A 505 -21.12 1.06 19.67
N THR A 506 -20.93 1.55 20.89
CA THR A 506 -20.45 0.78 22.04
C THR A 506 -21.48 0.88 23.15
N SER A 507 -21.92 -0.25 23.68
CA SER A 507 -22.92 -0.31 24.75
C SER A 507 -22.27 -0.49 26.11
N PHE A 508 -22.92 0.04 27.14
CA PHE A 508 -22.56 -0.18 28.53
C PHE A 508 -23.80 -0.09 29.43
N TYR A 509 -23.62 -0.38 30.72
CA TYR A 509 -24.66 -0.15 31.71
C TYR A 509 -24.05 0.44 32.97
N LEU A 510 -24.88 1.14 33.74
CA LEU A 510 -24.54 1.59 35.08
C LEU A 510 -25.61 1.06 36.04
N ASP A 511 -25.17 0.56 37.19
CA ASP A 511 -25.97 0.28 38.37
C ASP A 511 -25.46 1.11 39.55
N ARG A 512 -26.35 1.37 40.52
CA ARG A 512 -26.10 2.26 41.65
C ARG A 512 -25.69 1.51 42.90
#